data_AF-A0A9R0UWM8-F1
#
_entry.id   AF-A0A9R0UWM8-F1
#
_cell.length_a   1.000
_cell.length_b   1.000
_cell.length_c   1.000
_cell.angle_alpha   90.00
_cell.angle_beta   90.00
_cell.angle_gamma   90.00
#
_symmetry.space_group_name_H-M   'P 1'
#
loop_
_entity.id
_entity.type
_entity.pdbx_description
1 polymer ?
#
loop_
_entity_poly.entity_id
_entity_poly.type
_entity_poly.pdbx_seq_one_letter_code
_entity_poly.pdbx_strand_id
1 'polypeptide(L)'
;MALSLRAAASLAAPPAHLRPRRRATSMVRATVSPPPALDSRRRPQNVSGEFFVDHRCIDCATCRWMAPEVFKRVDDQSAVAAQPTSEEIRTKALQALLSCPTGSIHTDKPTEDILQVQNTFPLPINDDLPGVYLCGYHSENSYGATSYLIVHPEGNIMVDRFSDNLFCSQPKVEDITADAEWKLTGNGPWNIGTDFELIHTPGHTEGSVCLLYKPLKALFTGDHVAKSEESDDLNLFLMYMGVQLDSIRKLLDVDFEWFLPGHGYRIRYADVYAKNSAIEALLADYTN
;
A
#
# COMPACT_ATOMS: atom_id res chain seq x y z
N MET A 1 27.51 24.74 -7.95
CA MET A 1 27.05 26.05 -8.49
C MET A 1 26.25 25.72 -9.74
N ALA A 2 24.95 25.83 -9.83
CA ALA A 2 23.97 26.59 -9.06
C ALA A 2 22.67 25.79 -8.93
N LEU A 3 21.97 26.07 -7.82
CA LEU A 3 20.54 25.88 -7.63
C LEU A 3 19.76 26.70 -8.69
N SER A 4 18.57 26.27 -9.11
CA SER A 4 17.37 27.09 -8.92
C SER A 4 16.08 26.39 -9.32
N LEU A 5 15.07 26.70 -8.50
CA LEU A 5 13.64 26.46 -8.55
C LEU A 5 12.99 26.65 -9.93
N ARG A 6 11.85 25.99 -10.12
CA ARG A 6 10.74 26.61 -10.88
C ARG A 6 9.45 26.66 -10.07
N ALA A 7 9.06 27.90 -9.81
CA ALA A 7 7.71 28.32 -9.47
C ALA A 7 6.72 27.96 -10.61
N ALA A 8 5.45 27.78 -10.23
CA ALA A 8 4.34 27.63 -11.14
C ALA A 8 4.24 28.84 -12.11
N ALA A 9 4.18 28.57 -13.41
CA ALA A 9 3.86 29.55 -14.43
C ALA A 9 2.93 28.95 -15.49
N SER A 10 1.72 29.51 -15.54
CA SER A 10 0.80 29.74 -16.65
C SER A 10 0.87 28.84 -17.90
N LEU A 11 -0.31 28.29 -18.23
CA LEU A 11 -0.68 27.65 -19.49
C LEU A 11 -0.27 28.49 -20.71
N ALA A 12 0.48 27.88 -21.63
CA ALA A 12 0.63 28.34 -23.01
C ALA A 12 0.39 27.15 -23.95
N ALA A 13 -0.48 27.35 -24.95
CA ALA A 13 -0.90 26.32 -25.90
C ALA A 13 0.24 25.89 -26.85
N PRO A 14 0.28 24.61 -27.29
CA PRO A 14 1.26 24.15 -28.27
C PRO A 14 0.88 24.57 -29.71
N PRO A 15 1.87 24.69 -30.62
CA PRO A 15 1.62 25.16 -31.98
C PRO A 15 0.96 24.08 -32.85
N ALA A 16 0.03 24.52 -33.68
CA ALA A 16 -0.56 23.74 -34.76
C ALA A 16 0.49 23.43 -35.83
N HIS A 17 0.60 22.17 -36.27
CA HIS A 17 0.81 21.73 -37.66
C HIS A 17 1.22 20.25 -37.71
N LEU A 18 0.24 19.35 -37.80
CA LEU A 18 0.43 17.99 -38.34
C LEU A 18 -0.70 17.66 -39.31
N ARG A 19 -0.31 17.22 -40.52
CA ARG A 19 -1.17 16.99 -41.69
C ARG A 19 -2.18 15.85 -41.46
N PRO A 20 -3.39 15.90 -42.06
CA PRO A 20 -4.41 14.88 -41.87
C PRO A 20 -4.09 13.61 -42.67
N ARG A 21 -3.96 12.47 -41.98
CA ARG A 21 -4.07 11.13 -42.59
C ARG A 21 -5.55 10.79 -42.75
N ARG A 22 -6.00 10.56 -43.98
CA ARG A 22 -7.33 10.01 -44.27
C ARG A 22 -7.46 8.62 -43.65
N ARG A 23 -8.40 8.43 -42.70
CA ARG A 23 -8.86 7.12 -42.25
C ARG A 23 -10.19 6.79 -42.94
N ALA A 24 -10.24 5.64 -43.60
CA ALA A 24 -11.47 5.05 -44.09
C ALA A 24 -12.36 4.67 -42.90
N THR A 25 -13.62 5.09 -42.94
CA THR A 25 -14.64 4.79 -41.94
C THR A 25 -15.20 3.40 -42.19
N SER A 26 -14.75 2.42 -41.40
CA SER A 26 -15.47 1.16 -41.20
C SER A 26 -16.33 1.31 -39.95
N MET A 27 -17.65 1.36 -40.13
CA MET A 27 -18.61 1.33 -39.02
C MET A 27 -18.73 -0.10 -38.49
N VAL A 28 -17.85 -0.47 -37.55
CA VAL A 28 -18.09 -1.63 -36.68
C VAL A 28 -18.99 -1.17 -35.55
N ARG A 29 -20.25 -1.60 -35.60
CA ARG A 29 -21.24 -1.36 -34.56
C ARG A 29 -20.87 -2.24 -33.36
N ALA A 30 -20.14 -1.69 -32.40
CA ALA A 30 -19.85 -2.37 -31.14
C ALA A 30 -21.14 -2.48 -30.33
N THR A 31 -21.73 -3.67 -30.27
CA THR A 31 -22.78 -3.99 -29.31
C THR A 31 -22.12 -4.16 -27.94
N VAL A 32 -22.10 -3.09 -27.16
CA VAL A 32 -21.74 -3.16 -25.73
C VAL A 32 -22.89 -3.89 -25.04
N SER A 33 -22.63 -5.11 -24.58
CA SER A 33 -23.59 -5.82 -23.74
C SER A 33 -23.75 -5.07 -22.42
N PRO A 34 -24.96 -4.95 -21.86
CA PRO A 34 -25.14 -4.34 -20.55
C PRO A 34 -24.31 -5.11 -19.52
N PRO A 35 -23.74 -4.42 -18.51
CA PRO A 35 -23.00 -5.09 -17.46
C PRO A 35 -23.89 -6.15 -16.78
N PRO A 36 -23.32 -7.29 -16.34
CA PRO A 36 -24.07 -8.29 -15.59
C PRO A 36 -24.80 -7.63 -14.41
N ALA A 37 -26.03 -8.09 -14.13
CA ALA A 37 -26.75 -7.66 -12.93
C ALA A 37 -25.83 -7.80 -11.70
N LEU A 38 -25.80 -6.79 -10.82
CA LEU A 38 -24.92 -6.72 -9.64
C LEU A 38 -24.92 -8.02 -8.82
N ASP A 39 -26.07 -8.69 -8.75
CA ASP A 39 -26.26 -9.96 -8.03
C ASP A 39 -25.41 -11.12 -8.58
N SER A 40 -25.20 -11.19 -9.90
CA SER A 40 -24.39 -12.25 -10.53
C SER A 40 -22.89 -12.17 -10.22
N ARG A 41 -22.44 -11.07 -9.61
CA ARG A 41 -21.03 -10.86 -9.21
C ARG A 41 -20.81 -11.16 -7.74
N ARG A 42 -21.86 -11.21 -6.92
CA ARG A 42 -21.75 -11.39 -5.46
C ARG A 42 -21.24 -12.80 -5.13
N ARG A 43 -20.18 -12.88 -4.32
CA ARG A 43 -19.75 -14.18 -3.76
C ARG A 43 -20.81 -14.73 -2.81
N PRO A 44 -21.09 -16.05 -2.81
CA PRO A 44 -22.05 -16.66 -1.88
C PRO A 44 -21.60 -16.60 -0.41
N GLN A 45 -20.31 -16.37 -0.14
CA GLN A 45 -19.74 -16.23 1.19
C GLN A 45 -20.13 -14.91 1.89
N ASN A 46 -20.67 -13.92 1.17
CA ASN A 46 -21.13 -12.68 1.78
C ASN A 46 -22.44 -12.92 2.55
N VAL A 47 -22.58 -12.29 3.72
CA VAL A 47 -23.90 -12.17 4.35
C VAL A 47 -24.83 -11.29 3.50
N SER A 48 -26.13 -11.50 3.63
CA SER A 48 -27.14 -10.67 2.96
C SER A 48 -27.05 -9.21 3.42
N GLY A 49 -27.20 -8.27 2.49
CA GLY A 49 -27.23 -6.83 2.77
C GLY A 49 -26.52 -6.00 1.71
N GLU A 50 -26.48 -4.69 1.95
CA GLU A 50 -26.02 -3.69 0.98
C GLU A 50 -24.57 -3.92 0.51
N PHE A 51 -23.63 -4.17 1.43
CA PHE A 51 -22.23 -4.37 1.08
C PHE A 51 -21.97 -5.80 0.64
N PHE A 52 -21.10 -5.95 -0.36
CA PHE A 52 -20.60 -7.26 -0.77
C PHE A 52 -19.24 -7.22 -1.46
N VAL A 53 -18.55 -8.36 -1.43
CA VAL A 53 -17.34 -8.62 -2.20
C VAL A 53 -17.65 -9.53 -3.38
N ASP A 54 -17.12 -9.20 -4.56
CA ASP A 54 -17.22 -10.03 -5.76
C ASP A 54 -16.04 -11.00 -5.96
N HIS A 55 -16.16 -11.87 -6.96
CA HIS A 55 -15.16 -12.90 -7.28
C HIS A 55 -13.81 -12.37 -7.77
N ARG A 56 -13.69 -11.07 -8.09
CA ARG A 56 -12.43 -10.45 -8.54
C ARG A 56 -11.51 -10.11 -7.36
N CYS A 57 -11.93 -10.39 -6.13
CA CYS A 57 -11.09 -10.19 -4.94
C CYS A 57 -9.81 -11.01 -5.06
N ILE A 58 -8.67 -10.33 -4.95
CA ILE A 58 -7.36 -10.98 -5.03
C ILE A 58 -6.80 -11.41 -3.66
N ASP A 59 -7.57 -11.24 -2.58
CA ASP A 59 -7.17 -11.59 -1.21
C ASP A 59 -6.03 -10.74 -0.58
N CYS A 60 -5.87 -9.48 -1.00
CA CYS A 60 -4.84 -8.55 -0.50
C CYS A 60 -4.97 -8.09 0.98
N ALA A 61 -5.97 -8.56 1.72
CA ALA A 61 -6.29 -8.18 3.10
C ALA A 61 -6.65 -6.70 3.39
N THR A 62 -6.54 -5.75 2.43
CA THR A 62 -6.82 -4.31 2.65
C THR A 62 -8.09 -4.04 3.43
N CYS A 63 -9.21 -4.60 2.99
CA CYS A 63 -10.48 -4.34 3.64
C CYS A 63 -10.60 -4.94 5.05
N ARG A 64 -9.85 -5.99 5.34
CA ARG A 64 -9.89 -6.69 6.62
C ARG A 64 -9.17 -5.90 7.71
N TRP A 65 -8.08 -5.22 7.41
CA TRP A 65 -7.45 -4.33 8.38
C TRP A 65 -8.10 -2.94 8.44
N MET A 66 -8.78 -2.48 7.38
CA MET A 66 -9.51 -1.20 7.40
C MET A 66 -10.85 -1.27 8.15
N ALA A 67 -11.60 -2.35 7.96
CA ALA A 67 -12.91 -2.56 8.55
C ALA A 67 -13.08 -4.04 8.99
N PRO A 68 -12.32 -4.49 10.01
CA PRO A 68 -12.33 -5.88 10.49
C PRO A 68 -13.69 -6.33 11.01
N GLU A 69 -14.57 -5.42 11.40
CA GLU A 69 -15.95 -5.70 11.83
C GLU A 69 -16.84 -6.12 10.65
N VAL A 70 -16.47 -5.75 9.42
CA VAL A 70 -17.27 -5.98 8.20
C VAL A 70 -16.68 -7.10 7.36
N PHE A 71 -15.37 -7.10 7.15
CA PHE A 71 -14.70 -8.03 6.23
C PHE A 71 -13.88 -9.08 6.97
N LYS A 72 -14.02 -10.34 6.53
CA LYS A 72 -13.21 -11.47 7.00
C LYS A 72 -12.71 -12.29 5.83
N ARG A 73 -11.68 -13.12 6.07
CA ARG A 73 -11.20 -14.09 5.09
C ARG A 73 -12.11 -15.32 5.12
N VAL A 74 -12.69 -15.67 3.97
CA VAL A 74 -13.56 -16.83 3.80
C VAL A 74 -13.27 -17.46 2.43
N ASP A 75 -12.87 -18.73 2.42
CA ASP A 75 -12.46 -19.47 1.22
C ASP A 75 -11.39 -18.71 0.40
N ASP A 76 -10.26 -18.37 1.04
CA ASP A 76 -9.09 -17.72 0.44
C ASP A 76 -9.35 -16.36 -0.24
N GLN A 77 -10.44 -15.68 0.11
CA GLN A 77 -10.76 -14.33 -0.36
C GLN A 77 -11.51 -13.55 0.73
N SER A 78 -11.52 -12.22 0.65
CA SER A 78 -12.37 -11.41 1.53
C SER A 78 -13.85 -11.60 1.21
N ALA A 79 -14.69 -11.65 2.24
CA ALA A 79 -16.14 -11.59 2.16
C ALA A 79 -16.69 -10.64 3.23
N VAL A 80 -17.89 -10.10 2.99
CA VAL A 80 -18.63 -9.37 4.03
C VAL A 80 -19.20 -10.39 5.03
N ALA A 81 -18.63 -10.42 6.23
CA ALA A 81 -19.05 -11.31 7.32
C ALA A 81 -20.15 -10.68 8.19
N ALA A 82 -20.21 -9.35 8.27
CA ALA A 82 -21.29 -8.61 8.89
C ALA A 82 -21.50 -7.28 8.16
N GLN A 83 -22.76 -6.84 8.05
CA GLN A 83 -23.05 -5.51 7.50
C GLN A 83 -22.74 -4.42 8.54
N PRO A 84 -22.32 -3.21 8.12
CA PRO A 84 -22.08 -2.11 9.03
C PRO A 84 -23.28 -1.79 9.92
N THR A 85 -23.07 -1.64 11.22
CA THR A 85 -24.13 -1.36 12.22
C THR A 85 -24.15 0.07 12.72
N SER A 86 -23.15 0.89 12.35
CA SER A 86 -23.02 2.30 12.72
C SER A 86 -22.45 3.12 11.55
N GLU A 87 -22.60 4.44 11.62
CA GLU A 87 -22.02 5.38 10.65
C GLU A 87 -20.48 5.31 10.61
N GLU A 88 -19.84 5.11 11.77
CA GLU A 88 -18.40 4.93 11.88
C GLU A 88 -17.94 3.68 11.12
N ILE A 89 -18.60 2.54 11.37
CA ILE A 89 -18.26 1.27 10.70
C ILE A 89 -18.56 1.36 9.20
N ARG A 90 -19.64 2.05 8.81
CA ARG A 90 -19.96 2.31 7.40
C ARG A 90 -18.87 3.13 6.73
N THR A 91 -18.40 4.19 7.38
CA THR A 91 -17.31 5.03 6.87
C THR A 91 -16.05 4.21 6.63
N LYS A 92 -15.64 3.37 7.59
CA LYS A 92 -14.50 2.44 7.41
C LYS A 92 -14.71 1.47 6.26
N ALA A 93 -15.91 0.91 6.10
CA ALA A 93 -16.24 0.01 5.00
C ALA A 93 -16.17 0.70 3.63
N LEU A 94 -16.56 1.98 3.54
CA LEU A 94 -16.44 2.78 2.32
C LEU A 94 -15.00 3.22 2.05
N GLN A 95 -14.20 3.50 3.09
CA GLN A 95 -12.76 3.71 2.94
C GLN A 95 -12.06 2.45 2.41
N ALA A 96 -12.46 1.27 2.90
CA ALA A 96 -12.02 -0.02 2.37
C ALA A 96 -12.45 -0.23 0.91
N LEU A 97 -13.68 0.16 0.55
CA LEU A 97 -14.17 0.15 -0.82
C LEU A 97 -13.29 1.00 -1.74
N LEU A 98 -13.01 2.25 -1.36
CA LEU A 98 -12.15 3.17 -2.11
C LEU A 98 -10.70 2.69 -2.21
N SER A 99 -10.23 1.95 -1.22
CA SER A 99 -8.86 1.42 -1.18
C SER A 99 -8.73 0.03 -1.80
N CYS A 100 -9.82 -0.59 -2.26
CA CYS A 100 -9.78 -1.92 -2.85
C CYS A 100 -9.08 -1.89 -4.22
N PRO A 101 -7.95 -2.60 -4.39
CA PRO A 101 -7.13 -2.47 -5.60
C PRO A 101 -7.83 -2.96 -6.88
N THR A 102 -8.78 -3.88 -6.74
CA THR A 102 -9.53 -4.49 -7.86
C THR A 102 -10.95 -3.94 -8.00
N GLY A 103 -11.34 -2.98 -7.14
CA GLY A 103 -12.72 -2.49 -7.07
C GLY A 103 -13.73 -3.63 -6.85
N SER A 104 -13.39 -4.59 -6.00
CA SER A 104 -14.18 -5.80 -5.73
C SER A 104 -15.21 -5.65 -4.61
N ILE A 105 -15.18 -4.52 -3.89
CA ILE A 105 -16.13 -4.20 -2.84
C ILE A 105 -17.20 -3.31 -3.44
N HIS A 106 -18.46 -3.64 -3.20
CA HIS A 106 -19.61 -2.96 -3.79
C HIS A 106 -20.68 -2.68 -2.73
N THR A 107 -21.53 -1.74 -3.07
CA THR A 107 -22.86 -1.54 -2.47
C THR A 107 -23.92 -1.90 -3.51
N ASP A 108 -25.09 -2.38 -3.08
CA ASP A 108 -26.20 -2.73 -4.00
C ASP A 108 -26.62 -1.56 -4.92
N LYS A 109 -26.45 -0.32 -4.44
CA LYS A 109 -26.67 0.91 -5.20
C LYS A 109 -25.51 1.87 -4.97
N PRO A 110 -25.18 2.74 -5.94
CA PRO A 110 -24.24 3.83 -5.71
C PRO A 110 -24.65 4.62 -4.46
N THR A 111 -23.70 4.81 -3.56
CA THR A 111 -23.96 5.50 -2.29
C THR A 111 -23.62 6.98 -2.40
N GLU A 112 -24.44 7.83 -1.78
CA GLU A 112 -24.32 9.29 -1.88
C GLU A 112 -23.20 9.85 -0.99
N ASP A 113 -22.80 9.11 0.05
CA ASP A 113 -21.77 9.47 1.02
C ASP A 113 -20.34 9.22 0.50
N ILE A 114 -20.15 8.54 -0.64
CA ILE A 114 -18.83 8.15 -1.16
C ILE A 114 -17.89 9.35 -1.37
N LEU A 115 -18.43 10.49 -1.81
CA LEU A 115 -17.66 11.72 -2.03
C LEU A 115 -17.21 12.34 -0.69
N GLN A 116 -18.02 12.20 0.36
CA GLN A 116 -17.66 12.67 1.69
C GLN A 116 -16.54 11.77 2.27
N VAL A 117 -16.68 10.45 2.11
CA VAL A 117 -15.66 9.50 2.54
C VAL A 117 -14.34 9.69 1.78
N GLN A 118 -14.38 9.97 0.49
CA GLN A 118 -13.19 10.31 -0.30
C GLN A 118 -12.41 11.50 0.30
N ASN A 119 -13.11 12.52 0.83
CA ASN A 119 -12.48 13.67 1.46
C ASN A 119 -11.86 13.37 2.85
N THR A 120 -12.05 12.16 3.39
CA THR A 120 -11.38 11.74 4.63
C THR A 120 -9.93 11.34 4.42
N PHE A 121 -9.53 11.02 3.18
CA PHE A 121 -8.14 10.68 2.87
C PHE A 121 -7.23 11.92 2.81
N PRO A 122 -5.95 11.79 3.19
CA PRO A 122 -5.31 10.58 3.70
C PRO A 122 -5.67 10.31 5.18
N LEU A 123 -5.78 9.03 5.56
CA LEU A 123 -6.29 8.61 6.87
C LEU A 123 -5.17 8.59 7.92
N PRO A 124 -5.37 9.13 9.13
CA PRO A 124 -4.42 8.95 10.22
C PRO A 124 -4.34 7.47 10.62
N ILE A 125 -3.13 6.99 10.94
CA ILE A 125 -2.93 5.60 11.36
C ILE A 125 -3.25 5.40 12.84
N ASN A 126 -2.69 6.26 13.68
CA ASN A 126 -2.77 6.19 15.13
C ASN A 126 -2.41 7.55 15.74
N ASP A 127 -3.00 7.88 16.90
CA ASP A 127 -2.70 9.13 17.61
C ASP A 127 -1.23 9.23 18.05
N ASP A 128 -0.58 8.09 18.30
CA ASP A 128 0.85 7.99 18.62
C ASP A 128 1.78 8.04 17.39
N LEU A 129 1.22 8.16 16.18
CA LEU A 129 1.93 8.38 14.92
C LEU A 129 1.48 9.68 14.23
N PRO A 130 1.62 10.85 14.90
CA PRO A 130 1.18 12.11 14.33
C PRO A 130 1.94 12.44 13.05
N GLY A 131 1.23 12.93 12.04
CA GLY A 131 1.84 13.30 10.76
C GLY A 131 2.09 12.13 9.81
N VAL A 132 1.75 10.88 10.18
CA VAL A 132 1.83 9.72 9.29
C VAL A 132 0.43 9.25 8.90
N TYR A 133 0.18 9.17 7.60
CA TYR A 133 -1.14 8.88 7.04
C TYR A 133 -1.10 7.78 5.98
N LEU A 134 -2.25 7.13 5.79
CA LEU A 134 -2.53 6.20 4.70
C LEU A 134 -3.17 6.95 3.54
N CYS A 135 -2.62 6.84 2.35
CA CYS A 135 -3.18 7.54 1.19
C CYS A 135 -4.45 6.87 0.65
N GLY A 136 -4.66 5.59 0.90
CA GLY A 136 -5.72 4.79 0.28
C GLY A 136 -5.46 4.51 -1.20
N TYR A 137 -6.51 4.17 -1.94
CA TYR A 137 -6.49 3.98 -3.40
C TYR A 137 -5.37 3.04 -3.88
N HIS A 138 -5.33 1.80 -3.36
CA HIS A 138 -4.29 0.85 -3.70
C HIS A 138 -4.39 0.36 -5.15
N SER A 139 -3.32 -0.24 -5.66
CA SER A 139 -3.23 -0.72 -7.05
C SER A 139 -3.26 -2.25 -7.12
N GLU A 140 -3.95 -2.79 -8.13
CA GLU A 140 -3.88 -4.21 -8.48
C GLU A 140 -2.45 -4.62 -8.89
N ASN A 141 -1.70 -3.71 -9.53
CA ASN A 141 -0.34 -3.97 -9.99
C ASN A 141 0.64 -4.23 -8.84
N SER A 142 0.35 -3.70 -7.66
CA SER A 142 1.15 -3.89 -6.46
C SER A 142 0.52 -4.88 -5.48
N TYR A 143 -0.49 -5.65 -5.91
CA TYR A 143 -1.26 -6.55 -5.07
C TYR A 143 -1.90 -5.88 -3.83
N GLY A 144 -2.15 -4.57 -3.90
CA GLY A 144 -2.78 -3.82 -2.80
C GLY A 144 -1.81 -3.24 -1.79
N ALA A 145 -0.53 -3.07 -2.14
CA ALA A 145 0.44 -2.40 -1.28
C ALA A 145 -0.04 -0.99 -0.86
N THR A 146 0.17 -0.69 0.41
CA THR A 146 -0.20 0.55 1.09
C THR A 146 0.83 1.62 0.77
N SER A 147 0.36 2.79 0.33
CA SER A 147 1.19 4.00 0.29
C SER A 147 0.98 4.87 1.52
N TYR A 148 2.07 5.44 2.01
CA TYR A 148 2.10 6.29 3.20
C TYR A 148 2.47 7.73 2.84
N LEU A 149 1.88 8.69 3.54
CA LEU A 149 2.27 10.10 3.52
C LEU A 149 2.81 10.48 4.90
N ILE A 150 4.01 11.04 4.93
CA ILE A 150 4.62 11.64 6.11
C ILE A 150 4.63 13.15 5.91
N VAL A 151 3.89 13.87 6.74
CA VAL A 151 3.88 15.33 6.76
C VAL A 151 5.01 15.80 7.66
N HIS A 152 5.95 16.55 7.10
CA HIS A 152 7.17 16.96 7.80
C HIS A 152 7.50 18.44 7.53
N PRO A 153 8.01 19.20 8.52
CA PRO A 153 8.23 20.65 8.38
C PRO A 153 9.15 21.06 7.23
N GLU A 154 10.12 20.21 6.88
CA GLU A 154 11.07 20.46 5.79
C GLU A 154 10.57 19.97 4.42
N GLY A 155 9.39 19.36 4.37
CA GLY A 155 8.79 18.79 3.16
C GLY A 155 8.26 17.38 3.41
N ASN A 156 7.17 17.03 2.73
CA ASN A 156 6.49 15.75 2.95
C ASN A 156 7.20 14.61 2.21
N ILE A 157 7.14 13.40 2.77
CA ILE A 157 7.65 12.18 2.16
C ILE A 157 6.47 11.27 1.81
N MET A 158 6.52 10.66 0.63
CA MET A 158 5.58 9.62 0.23
C MET A 158 6.33 8.29 0.08
N VAL A 159 5.87 7.26 0.77
CA VAL A 159 6.47 5.93 0.76
C VAL A 159 5.58 4.99 -0.05
N ASP A 160 6.19 4.09 -0.83
CA ASP A 160 5.51 3.06 -1.62
C ASP A 160 4.44 3.61 -2.58
N ARG A 161 4.81 4.67 -3.33
CA ARG A 161 3.98 5.17 -4.42
C ARG A 161 4.14 4.29 -5.66
N PHE A 162 3.11 3.53 -5.99
CA PHE A 162 3.06 2.77 -7.23
C PHE A 162 2.52 3.63 -8.38
N SER A 163 3.31 3.78 -9.44
CA SER A 163 2.82 4.13 -10.77
C SER A 163 2.66 2.84 -11.58
N ASP A 164 1.86 2.88 -12.66
CA ASP A 164 1.27 1.72 -13.36
C ASP A 164 2.21 0.64 -13.95
N ASN A 165 3.51 0.61 -13.60
CA ASN A 165 4.52 -0.30 -14.19
C ASN A 165 5.34 -1.14 -13.18
N LEU A 166 4.92 -1.28 -11.91
CA LEU A 166 5.79 -1.83 -10.86
C LEU A 166 5.62 -3.35 -10.61
N PHE A 167 6.45 -4.17 -11.26
CA PHE A 167 6.81 -5.53 -10.82
C PHE A 167 8.33 -5.65 -10.96
N CYS A 168 9.06 -5.91 -9.86
CA CYS A 168 10.52 -5.86 -9.88
C CYS A 168 11.18 -7.24 -9.77
N SER A 169 11.67 -7.73 -10.92
CA SER A 169 12.82 -8.65 -11.02
C SER A 169 14.04 -7.84 -11.50
N GLN A 170 15.26 -8.24 -11.11
CA GLN A 170 16.52 -7.47 -11.23
C GLN A 170 16.75 -6.58 -12.48
N PRO A 171 16.42 -6.95 -13.73
CA PRO A 171 16.63 -6.02 -14.86
C PRO A 171 15.69 -4.80 -14.87
N LYS A 172 14.68 -4.72 -14.00
CA LYS A 172 13.70 -3.62 -14.00
C LYS A 172 13.96 -2.49 -13.01
N VAL A 173 14.81 -2.66 -11.99
CA VAL A 173 15.11 -1.56 -11.04
C VAL A 173 15.69 -0.36 -11.81
N GLU A 174 16.64 -0.62 -12.70
CA GLU A 174 17.35 0.41 -13.48
C GLU A 174 16.41 1.16 -14.43
N ASP A 175 15.47 0.46 -15.07
CA ASP A 175 14.50 1.05 -16.00
C ASP A 175 13.40 1.86 -15.28
N ILE A 176 12.86 1.37 -14.16
CA ILE A 176 11.77 2.04 -13.43
C ILE A 176 12.26 3.19 -12.53
N THR A 177 13.52 3.15 -12.09
CA THR A 177 14.16 4.23 -11.33
C THR A 177 15.11 5.06 -12.18
N ALA A 178 15.04 4.96 -13.52
CA ALA A 178 15.93 5.68 -14.42
C ALA A 178 15.90 7.21 -14.15
N ASP A 179 14.69 7.72 -13.90
CA ASP A 179 14.38 9.13 -13.64
C ASP A 179 14.47 9.51 -12.15
N ALA A 180 14.91 8.61 -11.28
CA ALA A 180 15.10 8.92 -9.87
C ALA A 180 16.16 10.04 -9.74
N GLU A 181 15.77 11.15 -9.10
CA GLU A 181 16.66 12.29 -8.87
C GLU A 181 17.89 11.87 -8.05
N TRP A 182 17.69 10.97 -7.08
CA TRP A 182 18.72 10.44 -6.20
C TRP A 182 18.81 8.93 -6.36
N LYS A 183 19.96 8.45 -6.81
CA LYS A 183 20.26 7.02 -6.92
C LYS A 183 21.13 6.60 -5.75
N LEU A 184 20.60 5.69 -4.93
CA LEU A 184 21.33 5.13 -3.80
C LEU A 184 22.44 4.22 -4.32
N THR A 185 23.65 4.37 -3.78
CA THR A 185 24.80 3.53 -4.13
C THR A 185 25.46 2.99 -2.86
N GLY A 186 26.03 1.78 -2.95
CA GLY A 186 26.54 1.05 -1.79
C GLY A 186 25.44 0.27 -1.05
N ASN A 187 25.68 -0.05 0.22
CA ASN A 187 24.79 -0.87 1.06
C ASN A 187 24.13 -0.07 2.19
N GLY A 188 24.14 1.27 2.10
CA GLY A 188 23.62 2.15 3.13
C GLY A 188 24.36 2.05 4.49
N PRO A 189 23.75 2.60 5.57
CA PRO A 189 22.52 3.39 5.54
C PRO A 189 22.70 4.73 4.82
N TRP A 190 21.60 5.32 4.33
CA TRP A 190 21.59 6.66 3.74
C TRP A 190 20.66 7.58 4.52
N ASN A 191 21.06 8.81 4.80
CA ASN A 191 20.23 9.75 5.57
C ASN A 191 19.57 10.78 4.66
N ILE A 192 18.31 11.09 4.93
CA ILE A 192 17.58 12.23 4.34
C ILE A 192 17.34 13.22 5.48
N GLY A 193 18.12 14.29 5.51
CA GLY A 193 18.16 15.20 6.67
C GLY A 193 18.63 14.48 7.94
N THR A 194 18.11 14.91 9.09
CA THR A 194 18.44 14.32 10.40
C THR A 194 17.47 13.23 10.83
N ASP A 195 16.26 13.25 10.29
CA ASP A 195 15.12 12.54 10.86
C ASP A 195 14.83 11.21 10.15
N PHE A 196 15.34 11.04 8.93
CA PHE A 196 15.07 9.88 8.10
C PHE A 196 16.34 9.13 7.73
N GLU A 197 16.28 7.80 7.82
CA GLU A 197 17.36 6.91 7.42
C GLU A 197 16.82 5.75 6.59
N LEU A 198 17.48 5.50 5.46
CA LEU A 198 17.20 4.41 4.54
C LEU A 198 18.16 3.26 4.85
N ILE A 199 17.61 2.10 5.17
CA ILE A 199 18.36 0.91 5.57
C ILE A 199 18.22 -0.15 4.49
N HIS A 200 19.34 -0.53 3.86
CA HIS A 200 19.34 -1.58 2.85
C HIS A 200 19.03 -2.94 3.48
N THR A 201 17.89 -3.50 3.08
CA THR A 201 17.29 -4.72 3.64
C THR A 201 16.97 -5.70 2.51
N PRO A 202 17.99 -6.15 1.74
CA PRO A 202 17.77 -7.09 0.65
C PRO A 202 17.17 -8.40 1.17
N GLY A 203 16.42 -9.09 0.32
CA GLY A 203 15.83 -10.38 0.66
C GLY A 203 14.50 -10.62 -0.03
N HIS A 204 13.54 -9.72 0.14
CA HIS A 204 12.34 -9.72 -0.68
C HIS A 204 12.69 -9.34 -2.13
N THR A 205 13.42 -8.24 -2.31
CA THR A 205 14.16 -7.96 -3.55
C THR A 205 15.61 -7.62 -3.21
N GLU A 206 16.50 -7.58 -4.21
CA GLU A 206 17.87 -7.10 -4.01
C GLU A 206 17.92 -5.61 -3.64
N GLY A 207 16.99 -4.82 -4.18
CA GLY A 207 16.90 -3.38 -3.95
C GLY A 207 16.01 -2.97 -2.78
N SER A 208 15.56 -3.92 -1.94
CA SER A 208 14.67 -3.61 -0.81
C SER A 208 15.34 -2.69 0.20
N VAL A 209 14.64 -1.63 0.59
CA VAL A 209 15.09 -0.61 1.53
C VAL A 209 13.95 -0.30 2.50
N CYS A 210 14.26 -0.28 3.79
CA CYS A 210 13.35 0.23 4.82
C CYS A 210 13.62 1.72 5.04
N LEU A 211 12.59 2.52 5.29
CA LEU A 211 12.72 3.91 5.72
C LEU A 211 12.43 3.98 7.22
N LEU A 212 13.41 4.42 8.01
CA LEU A 212 13.25 4.74 9.42
C LEU A 212 12.95 6.23 9.58
N TYR A 213 11.81 6.55 10.19
CA TYR A 213 11.51 7.88 10.71
C TYR A 213 11.86 7.93 12.21
N LYS A 214 13.03 8.49 12.51
CA LYS A 214 13.68 8.44 13.83
C LYS A 214 12.83 9.10 14.94
N PRO A 215 12.25 10.31 14.78
CA PRO A 215 11.46 10.97 15.83
C PRO A 215 10.29 10.15 16.37
N LEU A 216 9.63 9.36 15.50
CA LEU A 216 8.49 8.51 15.88
C LEU A 216 8.84 7.03 16.00
N LYS A 217 10.12 6.66 15.87
CA LYS A 217 10.56 5.27 15.94
C LYS A 217 9.76 4.36 15.01
N ALA A 218 9.51 4.84 13.78
CA ALA A 218 8.66 4.18 12.82
C ALA A 218 9.44 3.68 11.62
N LEU A 219 9.35 2.37 11.37
CA LEU A 219 10.02 1.71 10.25
C LEU A 219 8.99 1.33 9.19
N PHE A 220 9.11 1.98 8.03
CA PHE A 220 8.38 1.59 6.83
C PHE A 220 9.14 0.47 6.14
N THR A 221 8.56 -0.72 6.11
CA THR A 221 9.26 -1.95 5.73
C THR A 221 8.98 -2.40 4.30
N GLY A 222 8.04 -1.77 3.60
CA GLY A 222 7.55 -2.25 2.33
C GLY A 222 7.12 -3.72 2.45
N ASP A 223 7.58 -4.56 1.53
CA ASP A 223 7.30 -6.01 1.52
C ASP A 223 8.40 -6.82 2.23
N HIS A 224 9.18 -6.19 3.11
CA HIS A 224 10.25 -6.90 3.80
C HIS A 224 9.73 -7.78 4.94
N VAL A 225 8.87 -7.22 5.81
CA VAL A 225 8.31 -7.86 7.01
C VAL A 225 7.03 -7.14 7.43
N ALA A 226 6.02 -7.88 7.87
CA ALA A 226 4.74 -7.36 8.32
C ALA A 226 4.19 -8.16 9.52
N LYS A 227 3.24 -7.60 10.27
CA LYS A 227 2.45 -8.39 11.25
C LYS A 227 1.53 -9.35 10.50
N SER A 228 1.43 -10.57 10.99
CA SER A 228 0.46 -11.55 10.53
C SER A 228 -0.99 -11.06 10.75
N GLU A 229 -1.93 -11.62 9.98
CA GLU A 229 -3.34 -11.27 10.14
C GLU A 229 -3.91 -11.76 11.48
N GLU A 230 -3.60 -13.01 11.84
CA GLU A 230 -4.27 -13.74 12.93
C GLU A 230 -3.59 -13.58 14.31
N SER A 231 -2.35 -13.06 14.35
CA SER A 231 -1.60 -12.89 15.60
C SER A 231 -0.73 -11.62 15.57
N ASP A 232 -0.09 -11.31 16.70
CA ASP A 232 0.91 -10.22 16.80
C ASP A 232 2.30 -10.66 16.35
N ASP A 233 2.43 -11.89 15.84
CA ASP A 233 3.67 -12.41 15.27
C ASP A 233 3.95 -11.75 13.91
N LEU A 234 5.23 -11.63 13.60
CA LEU A 234 5.71 -11.12 12.33
C LEU A 234 5.73 -12.22 11.27
N ASN A 235 5.63 -11.84 10.00
CA ASN A 235 5.73 -12.72 8.85
C ASN A 235 6.59 -12.09 7.75
N LEU A 236 7.24 -12.93 6.95
CA LEU A 236 8.08 -12.53 5.83
C LEU A 236 7.41 -12.81 4.49
N PHE A 237 7.56 -11.88 3.54
CA PHE A 237 7.27 -12.14 2.13
C PHE A 237 8.54 -12.70 1.49
N LEU A 238 8.71 -14.03 1.58
CA LEU A 238 9.96 -14.70 1.23
C LEU A 238 10.24 -14.72 -0.27
N MET A 239 11.46 -14.34 -0.64
CA MET A 239 12.04 -14.62 -1.96
C MET A 239 13.45 -15.19 -1.85
N TYR A 240 14.39 -14.42 -1.29
CA TYR A 240 15.77 -14.85 -1.03
C TYR A 240 15.99 -15.03 0.48
N MET A 241 15.46 -16.13 1.02
CA MET A 241 15.34 -16.39 2.46
C MET A 241 16.62 -16.08 3.26
N GLY A 242 17.79 -16.62 2.87
CA GLY A 242 19.04 -16.40 3.61
C GLY A 242 19.41 -14.92 3.73
N VAL A 243 19.34 -14.18 2.60
CA VAL A 243 19.63 -12.74 2.55
C VAL A 243 18.59 -11.94 3.35
N GLN A 244 17.33 -12.35 3.29
CA GLN A 244 16.25 -11.71 4.04
C GLN A 244 16.42 -11.88 5.53
N LEU A 245 16.74 -13.09 6.02
CA LEU A 245 16.98 -13.33 7.44
C LEU A 245 18.18 -12.52 7.97
N ASP A 246 19.24 -12.36 7.18
CA ASP A 246 20.35 -11.48 7.55
C ASP A 246 19.93 -10.01 7.63
N SER A 247 19.06 -9.54 6.73
CA SER A 247 18.48 -8.20 6.80
C SER A 247 17.55 -8.02 8.00
N ILE A 248 16.78 -9.04 8.37
CA ILE A 248 15.95 -9.03 9.58
C ILE A 248 16.81 -8.96 10.85
N ARG A 249 17.94 -9.70 10.90
CA ARG A 249 18.89 -9.59 12.02
C ARG A 249 19.43 -8.19 12.21
N LYS A 250 19.72 -7.45 11.12
CA LYS A 250 20.16 -6.05 11.21
C LYS A 250 19.13 -5.15 11.94
N LEU A 251 17.84 -5.47 11.87
CA LEU A 251 16.78 -4.68 12.52
C LEU A 251 16.76 -4.80 14.06
N LEU A 252 17.48 -5.79 14.63
CA LEU A 252 17.67 -5.90 16.08
C LEU A 252 18.46 -4.72 16.65
N ASP A 253 19.39 -4.16 15.86
CA ASP A 253 20.27 -3.05 16.25
C ASP A 253 19.66 -1.66 15.99
N VAL A 254 18.43 -1.60 15.46
CA VAL A 254 17.75 -0.35 15.09
C VAL A 254 16.75 0.04 16.19
N ASP A 255 16.79 1.30 16.65
CA ASP A 255 15.85 1.82 17.67
C ASP A 255 14.53 2.24 17.03
N PHE A 256 13.58 1.30 16.96
CA PHE A 256 12.22 1.55 16.48
C PHE A 256 11.20 0.67 17.20
N GLU A 257 9.93 1.07 17.14
CA GLU A 257 8.80 0.41 17.83
C GLU A 257 7.65 0.10 16.88
N TRP A 258 7.51 0.85 15.79
CA TRP A 258 6.44 0.69 14.81
C TRP A 258 6.91 -0.02 13.54
N PHE A 259 6.17 -1.04 13.12
CA PHE A 259 6.27 -1.64 11.80
C PHE A 259 5.12 -1.16 10.91
N LEU A 260 5.48 -0.52 9.79
CA LEU A 260 4.56 0.01 8.80
C LEU A 260 4.83 -0.64 7.42
N PRO A 261 4.27 -1.83 7.15
CA PRO A 261 4.56 -2.56 5.92
C PRO A 261 3.76 -2.05 4.72
N GLY A 262 4.20 -2.40 3.52
CA GLY A 262 3.43 -2.23 2.28
C GLY A 262 2.18 -3.11 2.30
N HIS A 263 2.34 -4.39 2.67
CA HIS A 263 1.23 -5.34 2.80
C HIS A 263 1.02 -5.83 4.23
N GLY A 264 -0.20 -6.27 4.52
CA GLY A 264 -0.54 -6.84 5.82
C GLY A 264 -0.79 -5.79 6.89
N TYR A 265 -0.59 -6.18 8.15
CA TYR A 265 -1.00 -5.40 9.30
C TYR A 265 0.19 -4.61 9.88
N ARG A 266 -0.13 -3.43 10.43
CA ARG A 266 0.82 -2.61 11.19
C ARG A 266 0.84 -3.10 12.63
N ILE A 267 1.97 -2.90 13.30
CA ILE A 267 2.08 -3.17 14.74
C ILE A 267 2.97 -2.13 15.41
N ARG A 268 2.62 -1.77 16.65
CA ARG A 268 3.49 -1.08 17.58
C ARG A 268 3.83 -2.04 18.72
N TYR A 269 5.11 -2.18 19.02
CA TYR A 269 5.55 -2.83 20.25
C TYR A 269 5.66 -1.82 21.39
N ALA A 270 5.47 -2.29 22.63
CA ALA A 270 5.52 -1.44 23.81
C ALA A 270 6.88 -0.75 24.00
N ASP A 271 7.96 -1.45 23.63
CA ASP A 271 9.33 -0.97 23.65
C ASP A 271 10.22 -1.79 22.69
N VAL A 272 11.50 -1.41 22.62
CA VAL A 272 12.52 -2.07 21.78
C VAL A 272 12.77 -3.52 22.21
N TYR A 273 12.60 -3.87 23.50
CA TYR A 273 12.81 -5.24 23.97
C TYR A 273 11.70 -6.16 23.46
N ALA A 274 10.43 -5.74 23.59
CA ALA A 274 9.29 -6.44 23.04
C ALA A 274 9.41 -6.60 21.51
N LYS A 275 9.84 -5.54 20.82
CA LYS A 275 10.15 -5.59 19.38
C LYS A 275 11.23 -6.61 19.06
N ASN A 276 12.35 -6.61 19.79
CA ASN A 276 13.46 -7.52 19.55
C ASN A 276 13.08 -8.97 19.83
N SER A 277 12.30 -9.24 20.89
CA SER A 277 11.77 -10.59 21.16
C SER A 277 10.88 -11.10 20.03
N ALA A 278 10.06 -10.24 19.41
CA ALA A 278 9.26 -10.64 18.25
C ALA A 278 10.11 -10.94 17.00
N ILE A 279 11.16 -10.16 16.75
CA ILE A 279 12.13 -10.44 15.67
C ILE A 279 12.87 -11.77 15.93
N GLU A 280 13.31 -12.02 17.15
CA GLU A 280 14.00 -13.26 17.52
C GLU A 280 13.09 -14.49 17.38
N ALA A 281 11.82 -14.38 17.79
CA ALA A 281 10.82 -15.42 17.58
C ALA A 281 10.64 -15.72 16.08
N LEU A 282 10.47 -14.69 15.26
CA LEU A 282 10.41 -14.83 13.81
C LEU A 282 11.65 -15.54 13.24
N LEU A 283 12.85 -15.16 13.67
CA LEU A 283 14.09 -15.78 13.20
C LEU A 283 14.20 -17.26 13.60
N ALA A 284 13.65 -17.64 14.76
CA ALA A 284 13.66 -19.01 15.26
C ALA A 284 12.77 -19.95 14.43
N ASP A 285 11.72 -19.43 13.80
CA ASP A 285 10.84 -20.22 12.92
C ASP A 285 11.54 -20.69 11.64
N TYR A 286 12.68 -20.09 11.28
CA TYR A 286 13.45 -20.41 10.06
C TYR A 286 14.79 -21.10 10.32
N THR A 287 15.12 -21.39 11.57
CA THR A 287 16.36 -22.08 11.95
C THR A 287 16.18 -23.56 12.30
N ASN A 288 14.93 -24.06 12.30
CA ASN A 288 14.57 -25.45 12.60
C ASN A 288 14.20 -26.25 11.35
#